data_AF-A0A6M0RNF0-F1
#
_entry.id   AF-A0A6M0RNF0-F1
#
_cell.length_a   1.000
_cell.length_b   1.000
_cell.length_c   1.000
_cell.angle_alpha   90.00
_cell.angle_beta   90.00
_cell.angle_gamma   90.00
#
_symmetry.space_group_name_H-M   'P 1'
#
loop_
_entity.id
_entity.type
_entity.pdbx_description
1 polymer ?
#
loop_
_entity_poly.entity_id
_entity_poly.type
_entity_poly.pdbx_seq_one_letter_code
_entity_poly.pdbx_strand_id
1 'polypeptide(L)' 'MQLFDLTSYPYASARPVMLGTRGAVATSQPLAAATGAEILRRRWLYFVSLWAAIEQVVPKFTLLS' A
#
# COMPACT_ATOMS: atom_id res chain seq x y z
N MET A 1 -35.96 -0.81 -17.23
CA MET A 1 -35.70 -0.08 -15.97
C MET A 1 -34.35 0.60 -16.11
N GLN A 2 -34.33 1.92 -16.36
CA GLN A 2 -33.08 2.67 -16.36
C GLN A 2 -32.63 2.81 -14.90
N LEU A 3 -31.62 2.04 -14.52
CA LEU A 3 -30.92 2.20 -13.25
C LEU A 3 -30.35 3.62 -13.25
N PHE A 4 -30.90 4.52 -12.45
CA PHE A 4 -30.32 5.84 -12.24
C PHE A 4 -28.84 5.64 -11.90
N ASP A 5 -27.95 6.23 -12.69
CA ASP A 5 -26.51 6.06 -12.52
C ASP A 5 -26.04 6.82 -11.28
N LEU A 6 -26.11 6.16 -10.13
CA LEU A 6 -25.62 6.66 -8.84
C LEU A 6 -24.08 6.80 -8.81
N THR A 7 -23.37 6.37 -9.85
CA THR A 7 -21.92 6.58 -9.98
C THR A 7 -21.58 7.89 -10.69
N SER A 8 -22.58 8.53 -11.31
CA SER A 8 -22.45 9.86 -11.90
C SER A 8 -22.58 10.92 -10.81
N TYR A 9 -21.49 11.63 -10.55
CA TYR A 9 -21.44 12.74 -9.62
C TYR A 9 -21.38 14.07 -10.40
N PRO A 10 -22.52 14.77 -10.59
CA PRO A 10 -22.61 15.91 -11.52
C PRO A 10 -22.08 17.24 -10.95
N TYR A 11 -21.44 17.21 -9.78
CA TYR A 11 -20.89 18.40 -9.13
C TYR A 11 -19.36 18.39 -9.19
N ALA A 12 -18.76 19.58 -9.30
CA ALA A 12 -17.31 19.71 -9.29
C ALA A 12 -16.74 19.19 -7.95
N SER A 13 -15.84 18.22 -8.02
CA SER A 13 -15.08 17.72 -6.87
C SER A 13 -13.69 18.36 -6.86
N ALA A 14 -13.27 18.88 -5.71
CA ALA A 14 -11.89 19.33 -5.51
C ALA A 14 -11.11 18.28 -4.71
N ARG A 15 -9.90 17.93 -5.16
CA ARG A 15 -8.98 17.07 -4.43
C ARG A 15 -7.78 17.91 -3.97
N PRO A 16 -7.68 18.27 -2.67
CA PRO A 16 -6.57 19.07 -2.19
C PRO A 16 -5.25 18.29 -2.28
N VAL A 17 -4.16 19.00 -2.53
CA VAL A 17 -2.80 18.41 -2.49
C VAL A 17 -2.47 18.04 -1.05
N MET A 18 -2.16 16.78 -0.81
CA MET A 18 -1.69 16.32 0.50
C MET A 18 -0.17 16.38 0.57
N LEU A 19 0.36 17.16 1.52
CA LEU A 19 1.79 17.29 1.79
C LEU A 19 2.13 16.61 3.12
N GLY A 20 3.18 15.78 3.12
CA GLY A 20 3.70 15.14 4.32
C GLY A 20 5.10 15.65 4.68
N THR A 21 5.34 16.02 5.93
CA THR A 21 6.61 16.61 6.39
C THR A 21 7.80 15.64 6.30
N ARG A 22 7.54 14.32 6.35
CA ARG A 22 8.57 13.26 6.34
C ARG A 22 8.48 12.33 5.12
N GLY A 23 7.67 12.71 4.13
CA GLY A 23 7.37 11.92 2.94
C GLY A 23 5.87 11.69 2.74
N ALA A 24 5.49 11.33 1.51
CA ALA A 24 4.12 11.06 1.10
C ALA A 24 4.10 9.88 0.12
N VAL A 25 2.99 9.13 0.10
CA VAL A 25 2.80 7.98 -0.80
C VAL A 25 1.56 8.24 -1.65
N ALA A 26 1.71 8.22 -2.97
CA ALA A 26 0.64 8.44 -3.93
C ALA A 26 0.47 7.20 -4.82
N THR A 27 -0.66 6.50 -4.68
CA THR A 27 -1.00 5.34 -5.50
C THR A 27 -2.50 5.37 -5.84
N SER A 28 -2.89 4.70 -6.92
CA SER A 28 -4.30 4.57 -7.34
C SER A 28 -5.13 3.69 -6.42
N GLN A 29 -4.47 2.86 -5.59
CA GLN A 29 -5.10 1.94 -4.67
C GLN A 29 -4.94 2.44 -3.22
N PRO A 30 -6.04 2.82 -2.54
CA PRO A 30 -5.97 3.37 -1.20
C PRO A 30 -5.32 2.41 -0.19
N LEU A 31 -5.50 1.09 -0.37
CA LEU A 31 -4.86 0.08 0.47
C LEU A 31 -3.34 0.06 0.31
N ALA A 32 -2.83 0.18 -0.93
CA ALA A 32 -1.40 0.27 -1.18
C ALA A 32 -0.81 1.59 -0.66
N ALA A 33 -1.56 2.69 -0.74
CA ALA A 33 -1.16 3.97 -0.15
C ALA A 33 -1.05 3.87 1.38
N ALA A 34 -2.00 3.21 2.05
CA ALA A 34 -1.97 2.98 3.48
C ALA A 34 -0.78 2.11 3.91
N THR A 35 -0.54 0.99 3.22
CA THR A 35 0.61 0.11 3.48
C THR A 35 1.93 0.83 3.23
N GLY A 36 2.04 1.59 2.13
CA GLY A 36 3.22 2.39 1.84
C GLY A 36 3.46 3.49 2.87
N ALA A 37 2.41 4.15 3.35
CA ALA A 37 2.52 5.14 4.42
C ALA A 37 2.93 4.48 5.76
N GLU A 38 2.49 3.26 6.02
CA GLU A 38 2.91 2.48 7.19
C GLU A 38 4.36 2.03 7.09
N ILE A 39 4.84 1.64 5.91
CA ILE A 39 6.25 1.34 5.64
C ILE A 39 7.11 2.62 5.72
N LEU A 40 6.56 3.78 5.37
CA LEU A 40 7.25 5.06 5.54
C LEU A 40 7.35 5.44 7.03
N ARG A 41 6.30 5.17 7.82
CA ARG A 41 6.26 5.46 9.27
C ARG A 41 7.09 4.48 10.09
N ARG A 42 6.94 3.18 9.84
CA ARG A 42 7.75 2.13 10.44
C ARG A 42 9.09 2.15 9.75
N ARG A 43 10.13 2.53 10.48
CA ARG A 43 11.52 2.50 9.99
C ARG A 43 11.74 1.25 9.14
N TRP A 44 12.17 1.43 7.89
CA TRP A 44 12.30 0.42 6.81
C TRP A 44 13.01 -0.90 7.20
N LEU A 45 13.67 -0.93 8.36
CA LEU A 45 14.32 -2.07 8.97
C LEU A 45 13.40 -3.29 9.15
N TYR A 46 12.10 -3.13 9.41
CA TYR A 46 11.20 -4.27 9.49
C TYR A 46 11.01 -5.00 8.15
N PHE A 47 11.12 -4.28 7.02
CA PHE A 47 11.00 -4.89 5.70
C PHE A 47 12.22 -5.76 5.39
N VAL A 48 13.43 -5.27 5.71
CA VAL A 48 14.66 -6.05 5.57
C VAL A 48 14.67 -7.24 6.54
N SER A 49 14.24 -7.06 7.79
CA SER A 49 14.11 -8.17 8.73
C SER A 49 13.05 -9.19 8.31
N LEU A 50 11.93 -8.75 7.73
CA LEU A 50 10.88 -9.64 7.22
C LEU A 50 11.37 -10.41 5.98
N TRP A 51 12.03 -9.74 5.04
CA TRP A 51 12.64 -10.38 3.87
C TRP A 51 13.71 -11.41 4.29
N ALA A 52 14.60 -11.02 5.21
CA ALA A 52 15.60 -11.92 5.77
C ALA A 52 14.97 -13.11 6.53
N ALA A 53 13.85 -12.90 7.24
CA ALA A 53 13.12 -13.98 7.90
C ALA A 53 12.46 -14.94 6.88
N ILE A 54 11.93 -14.42 5.77
CA ILE A 54 11.35 -15.25 4.69
C ILE A 54 12.45 -16.07 4.00
N GLU A 55 13.60 -15.47 3.69
CA GLU A 55 14.75 -16.18 3.13
C GLU A 55 15.36 -17.23 4.06
N GLN A 56 15.16 -17.14 5.39
CA GLN A 56 15.60 -18.20 6.33
C GLN A 56 14.61 -19.36 6.46
N VAL A 57 13.36 -19.18 6.02
CA VAL A 57 12.31 -20.22 6.07
C VAL A 57 12.32 -21.09 4.80
N VAL A 58 12.70 -20.53 3.64
CA VAL A 58 12.77 -21.24 2.35
C VAL A 58 13.87 -22.31 2.21
N PRO A 59 15.08 -22.22 2.82
CA PRO A 59 16.20 -23.12 2.51
C PRO A 59 16.08 -24.50 3.18
N LYS A 60 15.10 -24.71 4.07
CA LYS A 60 14.87 -26.01 4.71
C LYS A 60 13.92 -26.93 3.95
N PHE A 61 13.13 -26.41 2.99
CA PHE A 61 12.17 -27.24 2.24
C PHE A 61 12.76 -27.87 0.97
N THR A 62 13.97 -27.48 0.55
CA THR A 62 14.58 -27.97 -0.71
C THR A 62 15.50 -29.18 -0.54
N LEU A 63 15.70 -29.70 0.69
CA LEU A 63 16.57 -30.86 0.97
C LEU A 63 15.80 -32.13 1.41
N LEU A 64 14.48 -32.20 1.16
CA LEU A 64 13.65 -33.37 1.48
C LEU A 64 12.86 -33.88 0.26
N SER A 65 13.50 -33.93 -0.92
CA SER A 65 13.00 -34.71 -2.07
C SER A 65 14.08 -35.64 -2.61
#